data_AF-A0A7K3NIG5-F1
#
_entry.id   AF-A0A7K3NIG5-F1
#
_cell.length_a   1.000
_cell.length_b   1.000
_cell.length_c   1.000
_cell.angle_alpha   90.00
_cell.angle_beta   90.00
_cell.angle_gamma   90.00
#
_symmetry.space_group_name_H-M   'P 1'
#
loop_
_entity.id
_entity.type
_entity.pdbx_description
1 polymer ?
#
loop_
_entity_poly.entity_id
_entity_poly.type
_entity_poly.pdbx_seq_one_letter_code
_entity_poly.pdbx_strand_id
1 'polypeptide(L)'
;MDIEAKSAFYVENIRKSKISIYDNISYDDSKLWIPREELEYILNKKLYGLSIGDLPLRTRSKVIKESVCRALGYDVPSSFTKTQPRFPGQDFDTYSQKSNNLQIWNEEISPSRRYVIIQIIDNTRIGRIKVLLGEELAAYDKTGTLTTKYQARLTSVKDKSELISSVDTERINTFVNSFPYVNLGELRPVDNPSKKSFLSIRSIFDKLTSLIGTSFADLGFDQERNRGFELHKLICLSLGYKSYEDNGQFPDLKNQLLEVKLQTSPTIDLGLICPDDTSELDIKNDFGVKVRHCDVRYALFYASIRDGIVTLTNLYLSSGEKFFSRFPRFEGKIVNKKIQLPLPSNFFSS
;
A
#
# COMPACT_ATOMS: atom_id res chain seq x y z
N MET A 1 -33.79 -16.45 -25.27
CA MET A 1 -32.58 -15.82 -25.84
C MET A 1 -31.41 -16.26 -25.00
N ASP A 2 -30.40 -16.90 -25.60
CA ASP A 2 -29.19 -17.33 -24.90
C ASP A 2 -28.40 -16.11 -24.34
N ILE A 3 -27.58 -16.33 -23.32
CA ILE A 3 -26.83 -15.29 -22.60
C ILE A 3 -25.99 -14.44 -23.56
N GLU A 4 -25.42 -15.05 -24.59
CA GLU A 4 -24.64 -14.33 -25.61
C GLU A 4 -25.46 -13.26 -26.33
N ALA A 5 -26.66 -13.61 -26.77
CA ALA A 5 -27.54 -12.70 -27.50
C ALA A 5 -28.10 -11.60 -26.59
N LYS A 6 -28.42 -11.92 -25.32
CA LYS A 6 -28.80 -10.92 -24.31
C LYS A 6 -27.66 -9.94 -24.03
N SER A 7 -26.45 -10.45 -23.82
CA SER A 7 -25.26 -9.63 -23.61
C SER A 7 -24.98 -8.71 -24.79
N ALA A 8 -25.09 -9.21 -26.03
CA ALA A 8 -24.91 -8.37 -27.23
C ALA A 8 -25.98 -7.27 -27.33
N PHE A 9 -27.23 -7.59 -26.96
CA PHE A 9 -28.33 -6.62 -26.93
C PHE A 9 -28.05 -5.42 -26.00
N TYR A 10 -27.61 -5.67 -24.76
CA TYR A 10 -27.29 -4.59 -23.82
C TYR A 10 -26.13 -3.72 -24.30
N VAL A 11 -25.03 -4.34 -24.74
CA VAL A 11 -23.85 -3.61 -25.22
C VAL A 11 -24.20 -2.71 -26.40
N GLU A 12 -25.03 -3.18 -27.32
CA GLU A 12 -25.46 -2.39 -28.48
C GLU A 12 -26.42 -1.25 -28.08
N ASN A 13 -27.35 -1.48 -27.16
CA ASN A 13 -28.24 -0.43 -26.68
C ASN A 13 -27.48 0.68 -25.95
N ILE A 14 -26.52 0.34 -25.09
CA ILE A 14 -25.65 1.32 -24.42
C ILE A 14 -24.83 2.11 -25.45
N ARG A 15 -24.25 1.43 -26.45
CA ARG A 15 -23.50 2.08 -27.53
C ARG A 15 -24.37 3.06 -28.33
N LYS A 16 -25.62 2.68 -28.61
CA LYS A 16 -26.58 3.50 -29.37
C LYS A 16 -27.13 4.67 -28.55
N SER A 17 -27.31 4.51 -27.25
CA SER A 17 -27.87 5.55 -26.39
C SER A 17 -26.90 6.70 -26.14
N LYS A 18 -25.58 6.47 -26.31
CA LYS A 18 -24.53 7.48 -26.11
C LYS A 18 -24.51 8.09 -24.71
N ILE A 19 -25.08 7.37 -23.75
CA ILE A 19 -24.98 7.72 -22.34
C ILE A 19 -23.56 7.46 -21.83
N SER A 20 -23.16 8.27 -20.86
CA SER A 20 -21.94 8.08 -20.09
C SER A 20 -22.09 6.94 -19.10
N ILE A 21 -20.97 6.34 -18.73
CA ILE A 21 -20.88 5.38 -17.62
C ILE A 21 -21.25 5.99 -16.25
N TYR A 22 -21.35 7.31 -16.20
CA TYR A 22 -21.76 8.08 -15.02
C TYR A 22 -23.24 8.43 -14.99
N ASP A 23 -23.96 8.27 -16.10
CA ASP A 23 -25.38 8.59 -16.15
C ASP A 23 -26.15 7.52 -15.37
N ASN A 24 -27.09 7.97 -14.52
CA ASN A 24 -27.88 7.06 -13.70
C ASN A 24 -28.83 6.24 -14.59
N ILE A 25 -28.80 4.92 -14.42
CA ILE A 25 -29.67 3.98 -15.12
C ILE A 25 -30.53 3.29 -14.07
N SER A 26 -31.84 3.29 -14.29
CA SER A 26 -32.76 2.60 -13.38
C SER A 26 -32.50 1.09 -13.41
N TYR A 27 -32.58 0.44 -12.24
CA TYR A 27 -32.50 -1.02 -12.10
C TYR A 27 -33.57 -1.75 -12.94
N ASP A 28 -34.70 -1.09 -13.21
CA ASP A 28 -35.81 -1.62 -14.00
C ASP A 28 -35.66 -1.35 -15.51
N ASP A 29 -34.58 -0.69 -15.95
CA ASP A 29 -34.36 -0.42 -17.37
C ASP A 29 -33.96 -1.69 -18.12
N SER A 30 -34.96 -2.31 -18.76
CA SER A 30 -34.81 -3.54 -19.55
C SER A 30 -33.87 -3.45 -20.76
N LYS A 31 -33.37 -2.27 -21.15
CA LYS A 31 -32.50 -2.08 -22.33
C LYS A 31 -31.08 -1.68 -21.98
N LEU A 32 -30.89 -0.98 -20.86
CA LEU A 32 -29.63 -0.34 -20.50
C LEU A 32 -29.05 -0.86 -19.19
N TRP A 33 -29.87 -1.37 -18.26
CA TRP A 33 -29.35 -1.99 -17.04
C TRP A 33 -28.92 -3.42 -17.34
N ILE A 34 -27.62 -3.70 -17.23
CA ILE A 34 -27.09 -5.04 -17.52
C ILE A 34 -27.31 -5.91 -16.29
N PRO A 35 -28.05 -7.03 -16.36
CA PRO A 35 -28.19 -7.92 -15.22
C PRO A 35 -26.85 -8.60 -14.91
N ARG A 36 -26.71 -9.09 -13.67
CA ARG A 36 -25.43 -9.57 -13.12
C ARG A 36 -24.77 -10.68 -13.95
N GLU A 37 -25.55 -11.65 -14.41
CA GLU A 37 -25.05 -12.79 -15.19
C GLU A 37 -24.52 -12.33 -16.55
N GLU A 38 -25.28 -11.50 -17.27
CA GLU A 38 -24.86 -10.91 -18.54
C GLU A 38 -23.65 -9.99 -18.34
N LEU A 39 -23.56 -9.24 -17.24
CA LEU A 39 -22.40 -8.40 -16.90
C LEU A 39 -21.15 -9.26 -16.71
N GLU A 40 -21.22 -10.32 -15.90
CA GLU A 40 -20.12 -11.27 -15.71
C GLU A 40 -19.70 -11.92 -17.04
N TYR A 41 -20.67 -12.33 -17.85
CA TYR A 41 -20.42 -12.93 -19.17
C TYR A 41 -19.71 -11.96 -20.12
N ILE A 42 -20.21 -10.71 -20.26
CA ILE A 42 -19.60 -9.69 -21.14
C ILE A 42 -18.15 -9.46 -20.74
N LEU A 43 -17.90 -9.27 -19.45
CA LEU A 43 -16.56 -8.97 -18.95
C LEU A 43 -15.61 -10.15 -19.15
N ASN A 44 -16.01 -11.38 -18.83
CA ASN A 44 -15.18 -12.57 -19.10
C ASN A 44 -14.90 -12.70 -20.60
N LYS A 45 -15.93 -12.57 -21.45
CA LYS A 45 -15.78 -12.73 -22.91
C LYS A 45 -14.85 -11.69 -23.52
N LYS A 46 -14.87 -10.46 -23.04
CA LYS A 46 -14.12 -9.34 -23.64
C LYS A 46 -12.75 -9.10 -23.00
N LEU A 47 -12.57 -9.44 -21.73
CA LEU A 47 -11.37 -9.08 -20.98
C LEU A 47 -10.45 -10.27 -20.68
N TYR A 48 -10.95 -11.50 -20.72
CA TYR A 48 -10.12 -12.68 -20.44
C TYR A 48 -8.92 -12.74 -21.40
N GLY A 49 -7.72 -12.92 -20.85
CA GLY A 49 -6.45 -12.96 -21.59
C GLY A 49 -5.89 -11.59 -21.97
N LEU A 50 -6.60 -10.48 -21.73
CA LEU A 50 -6.10 -9.14 -22.04
C LEU A 50 -4.82 -8.85 -21.25
N SER A 51 -3.77 -8.47 -21.97
CA SER A 51 -2.52 -8.01 -21.35
C SER A 51 -2.67 -6.61 -20.77
N ILE A 52 -2.31 -6.45 -19.50
CA ILE A 52 -2.21 -5.18 -18.79
C ILE A 52 -0.75 -4.75 -18.60
N GLY A 53 0.20 -5.48 -19.18
CA GLY A 53 1.63 -5.19 -19.20
C GLY A 53 2.29 -5.10 -17.82
N ASP A 54 3.57 -4.69 -17.79
CA ASP A 54 4.26 -4.34 -16.56
C ASP A 54 4.15 -2.83 -16.25
N LEU A 55 2.91 -2.36 -16.13
CA LEU A 55 2.64 -0.95 -15.88
C LEU A 55 2.69 -0.63 -14.38
N PRO A 56 2.91 0.62 -13.94
CA PRO A 56 2.69 1.00 -12.54
C PRO A 56 1.24 0.72 -12.10
N LEU A 57 1.01 0.42 -10.80
CA LEU A 57 -0.31 0.02 -10.27
C LEU A 57 -1.44 0.98 -10.67
N ARG A 58 -1.22 2.30 -10.53
CA ARG A 58 -2.22 3.32 -10.87
C ARG A 58 -2.57 3.30 -12.37
N THR A 59 -1.58 3.04 -13.22
CA THR A 59 -1.76 2.93 -14.66
C THR A 59 -2.52 1.65 -15.01
N ARG A 60 -2.22 0.51 -14.34
CA ARG A 60 -3.01 -0.73 -14.50
C ARG A 60 -4.48 -0.52 -14.14
N SER A 61 -4.76 0.12 -13.00
CA SER A 61 -6.14 0.40 -12.60
C SER A 61 -6.88 1.29 -13.61
N LYS A 62 -6.18 2.26 -14.22
CA LYS A 62 -6.77 3.08 -15.30
C LYS A 62 -7.09 2.20 -16.52
N VAL A 63 -6.12 1.44 -17.02
CA VAL A 63 -6.29 0.56 -18.19
C VAL A 63 -7.44 -0.42 -18.02
N ILE A 64 -7.55 -1.06 -16.85
CA ILE A 64 -8.65 -1.99 -16.56
C ILE A 64 -10.01 -1.29 -16.64
N LYS A 65 -10.15 -0.09 -16.04
CA LYS A 65 -11.41 0.66 -16.09
C LYS A 65 -11.79 1.07 -17.50
N GLU A 66 -10.82 1.48 -18.32
CA GLU A 66 -11.07 1.78 -19.73
C GLU A 66 -11.52 0.54 -20.51
N SER A 67 -10.89 -0.61 -20.27
CA SER A 67 -11.26 -1.88 -20.90
C SER A 67 -12.67 -2.32 -20.50
N VAL A 68 -13.07 -2.10 -19.23
CA VAL A 68 -14.44 -2.33 -18.76
C VAL A 68 -15.43 -1.43 -19.50
N CYS A 69 -15.18 -0.12 -19.61
CA CYS A 69 -16.05 0.79 -20.39
C CYS A 69 -16.25 0.28 -21.83
N ARG A 70 -15.14 -0.04 -22.53
CA ARG A 70 -15.18 -0.55 -23.91
C ARG A 70 -15.95 -1.87 -24.02
N ALA A 71 -15.77 -2.78 -23.07
CA ALA A 71 -16.44 -4.08 -23.05
C ALA A 71 -17.97 -3.92 -22.93
N LEU A 72 -18.42 -2.97 -22.10
CA LEU A 72 -19.84 -2.70 -21.84
C LEU A 72 -20.50 -1.80 -22.91
N GLY A 73 -19.73 -1.24 -23.85
CA GLY A 73 -20.24 -0.40 -24.94
C GLY A 73 -20.24 1.10 -24.66
N TYR A 74 -19.69 1.53 -23.53
CA TYR A 74 -19.54 2.94 -23.19
C TYR A 74 -18.33 3.56 -23.87
N ASP A 75 -18.43 4.85 -24.18
CA ASP A 75 -17.27 5.67 -24.51
C ASP A 75 -16.38 5.83 -23.26
N VAL A 76 -15.06 5.79 -23.47
CA VAL A 76 -14.10 5.91 -22.36
C VAL A 76 -14.01 7.38 -21.96
N PRO A 77 -14.27 7.74 -20.69
CA PRO A 77 -14.16 9.12 -20.25
C PRO A 77 -12.69 9.57 -20.29
N SER A 78 -12.46 10.86 -20.56
CA SER A 78 -11.12 11.45 -20.55
C SER A 78 -10.42 11.32 -19.18
N SER A 79 -11.20 11.27 -18.11
CA SER A 79 -10.75 10.98 -16.76
C SER A 79 -11.84 10.27 -15.95
N PHE A 80 -11.44 9.38 -15.03
CA PHE A 80 -12.39 8.70 -14.16
C PHE A 80 -12.72 9.52 -12.91
N THR A 81 -13.97 9.96 -12.79
CA THR A 81 -14.47 10.72 -11.64
C THR A 81 -14.34 9.92 -10.34
N LYS A 82 -14.04 10.62 -9.24
CA LYS A 82 -14.03 10.05 -7.87
C LYS A 82 -15.43 10.03 -7.27
N THR A 83 -16.27 9.15 -7.82
CA THR A 83 -17.58 8.79 -7.25
C THR A 83 -17.54 7.41 -6.60
N GLN A 84 -18.59 7.12 -5.85
CA GLN A 84 -18.85 5.83 -5.25
C GLN A 84 -20.30 5.41 -5.56
N PRO A 85 -20.51 4.27 -6.24
CA PRO A 85 -19.49 3.43 -6.86
C PRO A 85 -18.74 4.16 -7.99
N ARG A 86 -17.63 3.58 -8.45
CA ARG A 86 -16.85 4.15 -9.55
C ARG A 86 -17.60 4.17 -10.88
N PHE A 87 -18.52 3.22 -11.07
CA PHE A 87 -19.34 3.05 -12.27
C PHE A 87 -20.82 3.15 -11.87
N PRO A 88 -21.35 4.36 -11.59
CA PRO A 88 -22.69 4.51 -11.03
C PRO A 88 -23.82 4.14 -12.02
N GLY A 89 -23.61 4.28 -13.33
CA GLY A 89 -24.62 3.85 -14.31
C GLY A 89 -24.88 2.34 -14.32
N GLN A 90 -23.98 1.54 -13.74
CA GLN A 90 -24.17 0.10 -13.56
C GLN A 90 -23.92 -0.30 -12.09
N ASP A 91 -24.02 0.63 -11.15
CA ASP A 91 -23.82 0.41 -9.71
C ASP A 91 -22.71 -0.61 -9.32
N PHE A 92 -21.48 -0.44 -9.84
CA PHE A 92 -20.38 -1.35 -9.50
C PHE A 92 -19.01 -0.71 -9.30
N ASP A 93 -18.16 -1.40 -8.54
CA ASP A 93 -16.74 -1.13 -8.41
C ASP A 93 -15.90 -2.31 -8.92
N THR A 94 -14.69 -2.00 -9.43
CA THR A 94 -13.76 -3.01 -9.97
C THR A 94 -12.60 -3.25 -9.01
N TYR A 95 -12.29 -4.51 -8.72
CA TYR A 95 -11.22 -4.91 -7.83
C TYR A 95 -10.30 -5.94 -8.50
N SER A 96 -9.08 -5.53 -8.85
CA SER A 96 -8.08 -6.43 -9.44
C SER A 96 -7.37 -7.22 -8.35
N GLN A 97 -7.39 -8.56 -8.44
CA GLN A 97 -6.87 -9.48 -7.43
C GLN A 97 -5.75 -10.35 -7.98
N LYS A 98 -4.58 -10.28 -7.33
CA LYS A 98 -3.43 -11.17 -7.58
C LYS A 98 -3.44 -12.40 -6.66
N SER A 99 -4.17 -12.32 -5.56
CA SER A 99 -4.31 -13.38 -4.57
C SER A 99 -5.76 -13.41 -4.09
N ASN A 100 -6.15 -14.51 -3.45
CA ASN A 100 -7.49 -14.70 -2.90
C ASN A 100 -7.66 -13.96 -1.56
N ASN A 101 -7.29 -12.68 -1.53
CA ASN A 101 -7.42 -11.79 -0.38
C ASN A 101 -7.87 -10.42 -0.86
N LEU A 102 -9.19 -10.26 -1.02
CA LEU A 102 -9.78 -9.01 -1.49
C LEU A 102 -9.62 -7.93 -0.43
N GLN A 103 -9.26 -6.73 -0.89
CA GLN A 103 -8.97 -5.58 -0.05
C GLN A 103 -9.83 -4.40 -0.48
N ILE A 104 -10.73 -3.98 0.41
CA ILE A 104 -11.58 -2.80 0.21
C ILE A 104 -11.10 -1.73 1.17
N TRP A 105 -10.79 -0.55 0.64
CA TRP A 105 -10.22 0.55 1.41
C TRP A 105 -11.27 1.62 1.69
N ASN A 106 -11.30 2.11 2.92
CA ASN A 106 -12.04 3.27 3.41
C ASN A 106 -13.56 3.23 3.30
N GLU A 107 -14.12 2.04 3.10
CA GLU A 107 -15.52 1.82 2.76
C GLU A 107 -16.04 0.55 3.44
N GLU A 108 -17.30 0.61 3.86
CA GLU A 108 -18.07 -0.58 4.24
C GLU A 108 -18.63 -1.25 2.98
N ILE A 109 -18.92 -2.55 3.09
CA ILE A 109 -19.52 -3.30 1.99
C ILE A 109 -21.01 -2.91 1.92
N SER A 110 -21.37 -2.15 0.88
CA SER A 110 -22.78 -1.87 0.57
C SER A 110 -23.47 -3.14 0.07
N PRO A 111 -24.56 -3.62 0.71
CA PRO A 111 -25.19 -4.90 0.37
C PRO A 111 -25.68 -5.00 -1.08
N SER A 112 -26.28 -3.92 -1.60
CA SER A 112 -26.89 -3.88 -2.94
C SER A 112 -25.90 -3.59 -4.07
N ARG A 113 -24.71 -3.08 -3.75
CA ARG A 113 -23.71 -2.73 -4.76
C ARG A 113 -23.10 -3.98 -5.37
N ARG A 114 -22.77 -3.92 -6.66
CA ARG A 114 -22.00 -4.96 -7.36
C ARG A 114 -20.49 -4.77 -7.23
N TYR A 115 -19.76 -5.86 -7.01
CA TYR A 115 -18.32 -5.92 -6.88
C TYR A 115 -17.76 -6.80 -8.00
N VAL A 116 -17.11 -6.17 -8.98
CA VAL A 116 -16.46 -6.86 -10.11
C VAL A 116 -15.05 -7.24 -9.70
N ILE A 117 -14.85 -8.50 -9.34
CA ILE A 117 -13.57 -9.05 -8.90
C ILE A 117 -12.85 -9.65 -10.11
N ILE A 118 -11.69 -9.08 -10.45
CA ILE A 118 -10.94 -9.38 -11.66
C ILE A 118 -9.65 -10.11 -11.27
N GLN A 119 -9.52 -11.39 -11.64
CA GLN A 119 -8.29 -12.15 -11.43
C GLN A 119 -7.16 -11.60 -12.31
N ILE A 120 -5.97 -11.47 -11.74
CA ILE A 120 -4.75 -11.14 -12.49
C ILE A 120 -3.82 -12.36 -12.49
N ILE A 121 -3.60 -12.94 -13.68
CA ILE A 121 -2.72 -14.09 -13.92
C ILE A 121 -1.33 -13.59 -14.30
N ASP A 122 -0.29 -14.17 -13.72
CA ASP A 122 1.13 -13.86 -13.96
C ASP A 122 1.43 -12.37 -13.93
N ASN A 123 0.67 -11.61 -13.12
CA ASN A 123 0.75 -10.16 -12.93
C ASN A 123 0.52 -9.29 -14.19
N THR A 124 0.32 -9.88 -15.35
CA THR A 124 0.33 -9.19 -16.64
C THR A 124 -0.93 -9.43 -17.45
N ARG A 125 -1.78 -10.38 -17.08
CA ARG A 125 -2.97 -10.74 -17.85
C ARG A 125 -4.22 -10.79 -16.98
N ILE A 126 -5.35 -10.44 -17.55
CA ILE A 126 -6.66 -10.62 -16.92
C ILE A 126 -7.06 -12.10 -17.05
N GLY A 127 -7.43 -12.70 -15.92
CA GLY A 127 -7.99 -14.05 -15.83
C GLY A 127 -9.51 -14.03 -15.75
N ARG A 128 -10.07 -14.91 -14.92
CA ARG A 128 -11.52 -14.97 -14.68
C ARG A 128 -12.02 -13.73 -13.95
N ILE A 129 -13.28 -13.36 -14.25
CA ILE A 129 -13.97 -12.25 -13.60
C ILE A 129 -15.21 -12.80 -12.90
N LYS A 130 -15.45 -12.37 -11.66
CA LYS A 130 -16.64 -12.69 -10.88
C LYS A 130 -17.36 -11.41 -10.49
N VAL A 131 -18.69 -11.41 -10.57
CA VAL A 131 -19.55 -10.29 -10.17
C VAL A 131 -20.45 -10.73 -9.04
N LEU A 132 -20.20 -10.16 -7.86
CA LEU A 132 -20.94 -10.44 -6.63
C LEU A 132 -21.71 -9.21 -6.16
N LEU A 133 -22.80 -9.43 -5.45
CA LEU A 133 -23.41 -8.41 -4.60
C LEU A 133 -22.63 -8.27 -3.29
N GLY A 134 -22.78 -7.12 -2.64
CA GLY A 134 -22.14 -6.88 -1.35
C GLY A 134 -22.63 -7.82 -0.25
N GLU A 135 -23.89 -8.25 -0.29
CA GLU A 135 -24.41 -9.24 0.67
C GLU A 135 -23.70 -10.60 0.54
N GLU A 136 -23.43 -11.04 -0.70
CA GLU A 136 -22.66 -12.26 -0.96
C GLU A 136 -21.20 -12.09 -0.53
N LEU A 137 -20.66 -10.88 -0.73
CA LEU A 137 -19.30 -10.54 -0.37
C LEU A 137 -19.09 -10.48 1.14
N ALA A 138 -20.09 -10.02 1.89
CA ALA A 138 -20.07 -9.91 3.34
C ALA A 138 -19.90 -11.28 4.03
N ALA A 139 -20.35 -12.38 3.39
CA ALA A 139 -20.14 -13.73 3.90
C ALA A 139 -18.65 -14.12 4.00
N TYR A 140 -17.75 -13.42 3.27
CA TYR A 140 -16.31 -13.63 3.36
C TYR A 140 -15.64 -12.75 4.43
N ASP A 141 -16.36 -11.84 5.09
CA ASP A 141 -15.82 -11.03 6.16
C ASP A 141 -15.77 -11.82 7.47
N LYS A 142 -14.71 -12.63 7.61
CA LYS A 142 -14.43 -13.39 8.84
C LYS A 142 -14.00 -12.50 10.01
N THR A 143 -13.63 -11.25 9.75
CA THR A 143 -12.97 -10.37 10.71
C THR A 143 -13.91 -9.35 11.33
N GLY A 144 -14.94 -8.93 10.59
CA GLY A 144 -15.92 -7.91 11.00
C GLY A 144 -15.31 -6.56 11.37
N THR A 145 -14.00 -6.37 11.17
CA THR A 145 -13.24 -5.27 11.76
C THR A 145 -12.39 -4.61 10.69
N LEU A 146 -12.71 -3.35 10.41
CA LEU A 146 -11.88 -2.46 9.60
C LEU A 146 -10.51 -2.30 10.25
N THR A 147 -9.46 -2.85 9.63
CA THR A 147 -8.08 -2.63 10.08
C THR A 147 -7.64 -1.21 9.73
N THR A 148 -7.07 -0.50 10.70
CA THR A 148 -6.66 0.92 10.59
C THR A 148 -5.19 1.01 10.20
N LYS A 149 -4.87 1.78 9.16
CA LYS A 149 -3.49 2.14 8.82
C LYS A 149 -3.28 3.65 8.82
N TYR A 150 -2.18 4.09 9.40
CA TYR A 150 -1.70 5.47 9.32
C TYR A 150 -0.94 5.69 8.01
N GLN A 151 -1.14 6.85 7.40
CA GLN A 151 -0.42 7.27 6.21
C GLN A 151 -0.02 8.74 6.30
N ALA A 152 1.13 9.06 5.71
CA ALA A 152 1.64 10.42 5.58
C ALA A 152 2.09 10.68 4.15
N ARG A 153 2.35 11.94 3.80
CA ARG A 153 2.76 12.32 2.45
C ARG A 153 4.10 13.04 2.46
N LEU A 154 4.98 12.64 1.56
CA LEU A 154 6.16 13.40 1.16
C LEU A 154 5.75 14.44 0.11
N THR A 155 5.71 15.72 0.50
CA THR A 155 5.20 16.82 -0.34
C THR A 155 6.23 17.37 -1.32
N SER A 156 7.49 17.50 -0.91
CA SER A 156 8.59 17.96 -1.76
C SER A 156 9.88 17.23 -1.42
N VAL A 157 10.66 16.95 -2.47
CA VAL A 157 12.01 16.38 -2.38
C VAL A 157 12.97 17.47 -2.85
N LYS A 158 13.67 18.11 -1.91
CA LYS A 158 14.61 19.20 -2.21
C LYS A 158 16.05 18.74 -1.96
N ASP A 159 16.34 18.37 -0.72
CA ASP A 159 17.68 17.95 -0.30
C ASP A 159 17.88 16.44 -0.48
N LYS A 160 19.12 16.04 -0.75
CA LYS A 160 19.51 14.61 -0.79
C LYS A 160 19.37 13.96 0.58
N SER A 161 19.55 14.70 1.66
CA SER A 161 19.46 14.19 3.01
C SER A 161 18.91 15.25 3.94
N GLU A 162 17.96 14.90 4.81
CA GLU A 162 17.35 15.82 5.77
C GLU A 162 17.26 15.14 7.14
N LEU A 163 17.83 15.77 8.16
CA LEU A 163 17.65 15.39 9.56
C LEU A 163 16.61 16.33 10.18
N ILE A 164 15.37 15.84 10.34
CA ILE A 164 14.23 16.63 10.80
C ILE A 164 14.38 16.99 12.28
N SER A 165 14.86 16.03 13.08
CA SER A 165 15.16 16.24 14.50
C SER A 165 16.66 16.17 14.71
N SER A 166 17.28 17.29 15.10
CA SER A 166 18.73 17.36 15.30
C SER A 166 19.23 16.49 16.47
N VAL A 167 18.34 16.16 17.41
CA VAL A 167 18.58 15.31 18.58
C VAL A 167 17.42 14.33 18.78
N ASP A 168 17.66 13.27 19.54
CA ASP A 168 16.60 12.36 20.00
C ASP A 168 15.60 13.10 20.91
N THR A 169 14.45 12.48 21.21
CA THR A 169 13.48 13.08 22.14
C THR A 169 14.12 13.32 23.50
N GLU A 170 13.66 14.33 24.23
CA GLU A 170 14.20 14.70 25.55
C GLU A 170 14.32 13.48 26.50
N ARG A 171 13.31 12.60 26.44
CA ARG A 171 13.24 11.36 27.23
C ARG A 171 14.36 10.37 26.94
N ILE A 172 14.81 10.24 25.69
CA ILE A 172 15.80 9.25 25.28
C ILE A 172 17.19 9.86 25.05
N ASN A 173 17.29 11.17 24.81
CA ASN A 173 18.53 11.85 24.48
C ASN A 173 19.63 11.70 25.54
N THR A 174 19.28 11.44 26.80
CA THR A 174 20.26 11.19 27.89
C THR A 174 20.88 9.78 27.86
N PHE A 175 20.34 8.87 27.04
CA PHE A 175 20.75 7.47 26.95
C PHE A 175 21.50 7.15 25.66
N VAL A 176 21.66 8.13 24.77
CA VAL A 176 22.51 7.98 23.59
C VAL A 176 23.96 7.82 24.03
N ASN A 177 24.67 6.94 23.36
CA ASN A 177 26.06 6.69 23.66
C ASN A 177 26.90 7.90 23.21
N SER A 178 27.62 8.51 24.15
CA SER A 178 28.51 9.65 23.92
C SER A 178 29.81 9.28 23.20
N PHE A 179 30.13 8.00 23.06
CA PHE A 179 31.34 7.54 22.40
C PHE A 179 31.18 7.60 20.87
N PRO A 180 32.19 8.13 20.14
CA PRO A 180 32.14 8.29 18.69
C PRO A 180 32.11 6.95 17.93
N TYR A 181 32.50 5.86 18.60
CA TYR A 181 32.52 4.53 18.01
C TYR A 181 31.82 3.52 18.92
N VAL A 182 30.65 3.07 18.47
CA VAL A 182 29.93 1.94 19.06
C VAL A 182 30.11 0.76 18.11
N ASN A 183 30.68 -0.33 18.60
CA ASN A 183 30.78 -1.56 17.83
C ASN A 183 29.44 -2.32 17.88
N LEU A 184 28.69 -2.28 16.79
CA LEU A 184 27.43 -3.03 16.64
C LEU A 184 27.63 -4.44 16.09
N GLY A 185 28.85 -4.81 15.70
CA GLY A 185 29.12 -6.07 15.00
C GLY A 185 28.95 -7.34 15.84
N GLU A 186 28.84 -7.22 17.16
CA GLU A 186 28.57 -8.35 18.07
C GLU A 186 27.12 -8.35 18.59
N LEU A 187 26.32 -7.36 18.20
CA LEU A 187 24.93 -7.21 18.62
C LEU A 187 24.00 -7.62 17.49
N ARG A 188 22.75 -7.92 17.85
CA ARG A 188 21.70 -8.24 16.89
C ARG A 188 20.74 -7.05 16.78
N PRO A 189 20.27 -6.69 15.57
CA PRO A 189 19.29 -5.61 15.38
C PRO A 189 18.00 -5.80 16.22
N VAL A 190 17.62 -7.06 16.46
CA VAL A 190 16.41 -7.46 17.20
C VAL A 190 16.60 -7.51 18.73
N ASP A 191 17.80 -7.20 19.24
CA ASP A 191 18.04 -7.15 20.68
C ASP A 191 17.28 -5.99 21.35
N ASN A 192 17.23 -5.99 22.68
CA ASN A 192 16.67 -4.88 23.44
C ASN A 192 17.62 -3.66 23.39
N PRO A 193 17.10 -2.42 23.36
CA PRO A 193 17.94 -1.22 23.47
C PRO A 193 18.79 -1.20 24.74
N SER A 194 20.04 -0.76 24.59
CA SER A 194 20.99 -0.59 25.70
C SER A 194 21.76 0.73 25.62
N LYS A 195 21.95 1.42 26.76
CA LYS A 195 22.78 2.64 26.88
C LYS A 195 24.18 2.47 26.29
N LYS A 196 24.73 1.25 26.34
CA LYS A 196 26.07 0.96 25.84
C LYS A 196 26.17 0.95 24.32
N SER A 197 25.06 0.77 23.61
CA SER A 197 25.06 0.59 22.15
C SER A 197 24.07 1.47 21.41
N PHE A 198 23.27 2.26 22.12
CA PHE A 198 22.26 3.13 21.53
C PHE A 198 22.92 4.33 20.86
N LEU A 199 22.91 4.39 19.53
CA LEU A 199 23.43 5.51 18.78
C LEU A 199 22.51 6.73 18.93
N SER A 200 23.07 7.94 18.82
CA SER A 200 22.25 9.15 18.66
C SER A 200 21.62 9.18 17.26
N ILE A 201 20.49 9.88 17.12
CA ILE A 201 19.84 10.08 15.82
C ILE A 201 20.80 10.71 14.81
N ARG A 202 21.71 11.59 15.27
CA ARG A 202 22.73 12.20 14.43
C ARG A 202 23.73 11.17 13.90
N SER A 203 24.24 10.30 14.77
CA SER A 203 25.16 9.23 14.37
C SER A 203 24.52 8.25 13.39
N ILE A 204 23.22 7.94 13.57
CA ILE A 204 22.45 7.15 12.62
C ILE A 204 22.34 7.89 11.28
N PHE A 205 21.96 9.17 11.30
CA PHE A 205 21.85 9.99 10.09
C PHE A 205 23.14 10.02 9.28
N ASP A 206 24.26 10.29 9.94
CA ASP A 206 25.57 10.40 9.28
C ASP A 206 25.99 9.07 8.64
N LYS A 207 25.75 7.94 9.32
CA LYS A 207 26.00 6.59 8.77
C LYS A 207 25.09 6.30 7.57
N LEU A 208 23.79 6.52 7.71
CA LEU A 208 22.80 6.19 6.69
C LEU A 208 22.87 7.11 5.45
N THR A 209 23.39 8.32 5.60
CA THR A 209 23.61 9.25 4.47
C THR A 209 24.54 8.64 3.41
N SER A 210 25.48 7.78 3.82
CA SER A 210 26.37 7.06 2.89
C SER A 210 25.65 6.10 1.93
N LEU A 211 24.40 5.73 2.24
CA LEU A 211 23.60 4.85 1.38
C LEU A 211 22.96 5.60 0.19
N ILE A 212 22.95 6.93 0.19
CA ILE A 212 22.43 7.70 -0.95
C ILE A 212 23.32 7.43 -2.17
N GLY A 213 22.68 7.07 -3.28
CA GLY A 213 23.33 6.68 -4.53
C GLY A 213 23.61 5.17 -4.64
N THR A 214 23.39 4.40 -3.57
CA THR A 214 23.46 2.94 -3.65
C THR A 214 22.25 2.38 -4.42
N SER A 215 22.48 1.25 -5.09
CA SER A 215 21.46 0.60 -5.90
C SER A 215 21.42 -0.90 -5.64
N PHE A 216 20.24 -1.48 -5.82
CA PHE A 216 20.02 -2.92 -5.75
C PHE A 216 18.97 -3.36 -6.78
N ALA A 217 19.00 -4.64 -7.14
CA ALA A 217 18.08 -5.21 -8.12
C ALA A 217 16.65 -5.23 -7.57
N ASP A 218 15.69 -4.90 -8.43
CA ASP A 218 14.26 -5.04 -8.16
C ASP A 218 13.84 -6.49 -8.46
N LEU A 219 14.07 -7.40 -7.51
CA LEU A 219 13.95 -8.86 -7.68
C LEU A 219 12.52 -9.42 -7.90
N GLY A 220 11.57 -8.60 -8.39
CA GLY A 220 10.28 -9.09 -8.88
C GLY A 220 9.20 -9.40 -7.83
N PHE A 221 7.98 -9.57 -8.37
CA PHE A 221 6.62 -9.86 -7.87
C PHE A 221 6.15 -9.53 -6.43
N ASP A 222 6.94 -9.72 -5.38
CA ASP A 222 6.68 -9.21 -4.00
C ASP A 222 7.47 -7.91 -3.74
N GLN A 223 7.45 -7.05 -4.75
CA GLN A 223 8.41 -5.97 -4.95
C GLN A 223 8.56 -5.03 -3.75
N GLU A 224 7.48 -4.57 -3.11
CA GLU A 224 7.61 -3.64 -1.98
C GLU A 224 8.22 -4.30 -0.73
N ARG A 225 7.87 -5.56 -0.47
CA ARG A 225 8.41 -6.33 0.65
C ARG A 225 9.87 -6.72 0.44
N ASN A 226 10.21 -7.18 -0.77
CA ASN A 226 11.58 -7.54 -1.12
C ASN A 226 12.50 -6.32 -1.15
N ARG A 227 12.03 -5.18 -1.66
CA ARG A 227 12.81 -3.93 -1.62
C ARG A 227 13.00 -3.41 -0.19
N GLY A 228 11.98 -3.56 0.66
CA GLY A 228 12.09 -3.26 2.10
C GLY A 228 13.14 -4.12 2.79
N PHE A 229 13.17 -5.41 2.48
CA PHE A 229 14.19 -6.36 2.97
C PHE A 229 15.60 -5.95 2.55
N GLU A 230 15.83 -5.67 1.26
CA GLU A 230 17.16 -5.25 0.78
C GLU A 230 17.60 -3.91 1.39
N LEU A 231 16.70 -2.94 1.53
CA LEU A 231 17.00 -1.69 2.23
C LEU A 231 17.40 -1.93 3.69
N HIS A 232 16.63 -2.75 4.41
CA HIS A 232 16.92 -3.05 5.82
C HIS A 232 18.29 -3.74 5.94
N LYS A 233 18.62 -4.68 5.05
CA LYS A 233 19.97 -5.27 5.00
C LYS A 233 21.08 -4.24 4.80
N LEU A 234 20.92 -3.30 3.87
CA LEU A 234 21.88 -2.21 3.64
C LEU A 234 22.04 -1.32 4.88
N ILE A 235 20.95 -1.00 5.56
CA ILE A 235 20.94 -0.22 6.80
C ILE A 235 21.69 -0.95 7.90
N CYS A 236 21.45 -2.25 8.10
CA CYS A 236 22.16 -3.05 9.10
C CYS A 236 23.68 -3.00 8.88
N LEU A 237 24.12 -3.22 7.63
CA LEU A 237 25.54 -3.16 7.28
C LEU A 237 26.13 -1.75 7.47
N SER A 238 25.42 -0.70 7.06
CA SER A 238 25.84 0.69 7.22
C SER A 238 25.97 1.12 8.69
N LEU A 239 25.09 0.63 9.55
CA LEU A 239 25.17 0.89 10.99
C LEU A 239 26.36 0.17 11.65
N GLY A 240 26.73 -1.00 11.12
CA GLY A 240 27.88 -1.79 11.54
C GLY A 240 27.55 -3.19 12.09
N TYR A 241 26.33 -3.70 11.83
CA TYR A 241 25.96 -5.08 12.16
C TYR A 241 26.61 -6.07 11.20
N LYS A 242 26.93 -7.28 11.68
CA LYS A 242 27.46 -8.38 10.84
C LYS A 242 26.38 -9.03 9.97
N SER A 243 25.14 -9.01 10.44
CA SER A 243 24.00 -9.66 9.78
C SER A 243 22.74 -8.82 9.87
N TYR A 244 21.86 -9.04 8.90
CA TYR A 244 20.47 -8.64 8.96
C TYR A 244 19.69 -9.62 9.82
N GLU A 245 18.78 -9.11 10.66
CA GLU A 245 17.79 -9.91 11.39
C GLU A 245 16.50 -9.10 11.54
N ASP A 246 15.36 -9.77 11.40
CA ASP A 246 14.02 -9.20 11.53
C ASP A 246 13.10 -10.26 12.18
N ASN A 247 12.35 -9.85 13.20
CA ASN A 247 11.41 -10.71 13.92
C ASN A 247 9.93 -10.34 13.62
N GLY A 248 9.70 -9.44 12.67
CA GLY A 248 8.38 -8.93 12.28
C GLY A 248 7.73 -8.01 13.32
N GLN A 249 8.47 -7.56 14.33
CA GLN A 249 7.97 -6.66 15.37
C GLN A 249 8.41 -5.23 15.10
N PHE A 250 7.56 -4.28 15.50
CA PHE A 250 7.91 -2.87 15.49
C PHE A 250 8.82 -2.51 16.69
N PRO A 251 9.88 -1.71 16.50
CA PRO A 251 10.39 -1.20 15.23
C PRO A 251 11.37 -2.17 14.55
N ASP A 252 11.59 -1.97 13.24
CA ASP A 252 12.44 -2.84 12.39
C ASP A 252 13.82 -3.15 13.02
N LEU A 253 14.54 -2.13 13.51
CA LEU A 253 15.76 -2.30 14.31
C LEU A 253 15.46 -1.95 15.78
N LYS A 254 14.97 -2.95 16.49
CA LYS A 254 14.56 -2.85 17.90
C LYS A 254 15.62 -2.22 18.80
N ASN A 255 16.86 -2.68 18.72
CA ASN A 255 17.93 -2.22 19.62
C ASN A 255 18.34 -0.76 19.40
N GLN A 256 18.00 -0.18 18.23
CA GLN A 256 18.19 1.23 17.90
C GLN A 256 16.87 2.00 17.84
N LEU A 257 15.74 1.42 18.26
CA LEU A 257 14.43 2.08 18.14
C LEU A 257 14.25 2.76 16.78
N LEU A 258 14.55 2.05 15.68
CA LEU A 258 14.59 2.61 14.34
C LEU A 258 13.67 1.83 13.41
N GLU A 259 12.64 2.52 12.91
CA GLU A 259 11.74 2.06 11.86
C GLU A 259 12.26 2.50 10.49
N VAL A 260 12.22 1.60 9.52
CA VAL A 260 12.73 1.82 8.17
C VAL A 260 11.58 1.86 7.17
N LYS A 261 11.59 2.85 6.28
CA LYS A 261 10.60 2.99 5.21
C LYS A 261 11.28 3.28 3.88
N LEU A 262 11.07 2.41 2.89
CA LEU A 262 11.43 2.70 1.50
C LEU A 262 10.21 3.30 0.78
N GLN A 263 10.41 4.38 0.04
CA GLN A 263 9.37 5.01 -0.75
C GLN A 263 9.80 5.23 -2.20
N THR A 264 8.91 4.88 -3.12
CA THR A 264 9.04 5.16 -4.55
C THR A 264 7.90 6.06 -5.05
N SER A 265 7.02 6.46 -4.13
CA SER A 265 5.88 7.33 -4.36
C SER A 265 5.76 8.36 -3.23
N PRO A 266 5.01 9.46 -3.43
CA PRO A 266 4.79 10.45 -2.37
C PRO A 266 4.06 9.94 -1.12
N THR A 267 3.36 8.80 -1.19
CA THR A 267 2.60 8.25 -0.05
C THR A 267 3.50 7.39 0.82
N ILE A 268 3.51 7.64 2.13
CA ILE A 268 4.24 6.89 3.15
C ILE A 268 3.23 6.02 3.92
N ASP A 269 3.37 4.69 3.88
CA ASP A 269 2.60 3.76 4.73
C ASP A 269 3.30 3.60 6.09
N LEU A 270 2.60 3.96 7.17
CA LEU A 270 3.09 3.87 8.55
C LEU A 270 2.59 2.60 9.27
N GLY A 271 1.72 1.83 8.62
CA GLY A 271 1.14 0.63 9.21
C GLY A 271 0.19 0.97 10.36
N LEU A 272 0.24 0.18 11.43
CA LEU A 272 -0.69 0.28 12.56
C LEU A 272 -0.28 1.35 13.61
N ILE A 273 0.97 1.81 13.57
CA ILE A 273 1.53 2.69 14.59
C ILE A 273 1.52 4.14 14.11
N CYS A 274 1.02 5.05 14.96
CA CYS A 274 1.11 6.48 14.73
C CYS A 274 2.46 7.01 15.27
N PRO A 275 3.32 7.62 14.44
CA PRO A 275 4.65 8.08 14.85
C PRO A 275 4.70 9.00 16.07
N ASP A 276 3.73 9.89 16.28
CA ASP A 276 3.72 10.83 17.41
C ASP A 276 2.90 10.35 18.61
N ASP A 277 2.49 9.07 18.63
CA ASP A 277 1.75 8.49 19.74
C ASP A 277 2.62 8.47 21.01
N THR A 278 2.08 9.02 22.10
CA THR A 278 2.76 9.13 23.38
C THR A 278 2.56 7.92 24.30
N SER A 279 1.81 6.91 23.86
CA SER A 279 1.61 5.66 24.59
C SER A 279 2.90 4.84 24.69
N GLU A 280 2.98 4.02 25.74
CA GLU A 280 4.15 3.20 26.03
C GLU A 280 4.32 2.08 25.00
N LEU A 281 5.55 1.92 24.53
CA LEU A 281 5.95 0.82 23.67
C LEU A 281 6.43 -0.34 24.55
N ASP A 282 5.87 -1.53 24.34
CA ASP A 282 6.22 -2.73 25.13
C ASP A 282 7.60 -3.30 24.71
N ILE A 283 8.66 -2.59 25.08
CA ILE A 283 10.05 -2.95 24.84
C ILE A 283 10.84 -2.85 26.14
N LYS A 284 11.52 -3.95 26.47
CA LYS A 284 12.51 -3.97 27.56
C LYS A 284 13.74 -3.16 27.14
N ASN A 285 14.28 -2.39 28.07
CA ASN A 285 15.49 -1.58 27.88
C ASN A 285 16.20 -1.39 29.23
N ASP A 286 17.46 -0.95 29.21
CA ASP A 286 18.21 -0.59 30.41
C ASP A 286 18.22 0.93 30.71
N PHE A 287 17.40 1.71 30.00
CA PHE A 287 17.34 3.17 30.10
C PHE A 287 16.88 3.63 31.48
N GLY A 288 16.01 2.85 32.13
CA GLY A 288 15.35 3.25 33.37
C GLY A 288 14.10 4.11 33.11
N VAL A 289 13.65 4.17 31.85
CA VAL A 289 12.41 4.84 31.44
C VAL A 289 11.60 3.93 30.51
N LYS A 290 10.29 4.15 30.48
CA LYS A 290 9.41 3.56 29.46
C LYS A 290 9.57 4.33 28.16
N VAL A 291 9.95 3.61 27.11
CA VAL A 291 10.01 4.10 25.73
C VAL A 291 8.57 4.26 25.22
N ARG A 292 8.30 5.31 24.45
CA ARG A 292 7.00 5.55 23.80
C ARG A 292 7.13 5.37 22.29
N HIS A 293 6.00 5.25 21.60
CA HIS A 293 6.00 5.21 20.13
C HIS A 293 6.66 6.47 19.52
N CYS A 294 6.43 7.65 20.10
CA CYS A 294 7.04 8.91 19.65
C CYS A 294 8.56 9.03 19.87
N ASP A 295 9.14 8.13 20.67
CA ASP A 295 10.58 8.04 20.88
C ASP A 295 11.29 7.20 19.79
N VAL A 296 10.53 6.45 18.97
CA VAL A 296 11.06 5.67 17.84
C VAL A 296 11.48 6.61 16.70
N ARG A 297 12.60 6.32 16.07
CA ARG A 297 13.16 7.04 14.93
C ARG A 297 12.65 6.44 13.63
N TYR A 298 12.45 7.27 12.61
CA TYR A 298 11.96 6.85 11.30
C TYR A 298 12.98 7.22 10.23
N ALA A 299 13.67 6.23 9.67
CA ALA A 299 14.53 6.38 8.49
C ALA A 299 13.71 6.14 7.22
N LEU A 300 13.39 7.22 6.52
CA LEU A 300 12.66 7.21 5.27
C LEU A 300 13.64 7.39 4.10
N PHE A 301 13.80 6.35 3.30
CA PHE A 301 14.54 6.43 2.04
C PHE A 301 13.59 6.66 0.88
N TYR A 302 13.87 7.68 0.06
CA TYR A 302 13.23 7.83 -1.24
C TYR A 302 14.11 7.19 -2.32
N ALA A 303 13.49 6.48 -3.26
CA ALA A 303 14.19 5.79 -4.32
C ALA A 303 13.52 5.98 -5.68
N SER A 304 14.36 6.03 -6.71
CA SER A 304 13.92 5.94 -8.10
C SER A 304 14.13 4.53 -8.63
N ILE A 305 13.19 4.04 -9.44
CA ILE A 305 13.31 2.77 -10.13
C ILE A 305 13.51 3.04 -11.62
N ARG A 306 14.58 2.49 -12.20
CA ARG A 306 14.86 2.52 -13.63
C ARG A 306 15.41 1.17 -14.05
N ASP A 307 14.88 0.60 -15.13
CA ASP A 307 15.36 -0.64 -15.74
C ASP A 307 15.54 -1.82 -14.74
N GLY A 308 14.61 -1.95 -13.79
CA GLY A 308 14.67 -2.99 -12.76
C GLY A 308 15.73 -2.77 -11.67
N ILE A 309 16.26 -1.55 -11.54
CA ILE A 309 17.23 -1.16 -10.53
C ILE A 309 16.60 -0.11 -9.63
N VAL A 310 16.59 -0.38 -8.32
CA VAL A 310 16.20 0.59 -7.29
C VAL A 310 17.45 1.36 -6.89
N THR A 311 17.40 2.70 -6.95
CA THR A 311 18.49 3.58 -6.51
C THR A 311 17.99 4.50 -5.41
N LEU A 312 18.65 4.50 -4.26
CA LEU A 312 18.32 5.38 -3.14
C LEU A 312 18.75 6.81 -3.48
N THR A 313 17.81 7.74 -3.57
CA THR A 313 18.08 9.12 -4.00
C THR A 313 18.08 10.09 -2.84
N ASN A 314 17.30 9.82 -1.79
CA ASN A 314 17.19 10.70 -0.64
C ASN A 314 17.04 9.93 0.67
N LEU A 315 17.49 10.54 1.76
CA LEU A 315 17.28 10.09 3.13
C LEU A 315 16.59 11.17 3.95
N TYR A 316 15.57 10.79 4.71
CA TYR A 316 14.99 11.63 5.75
C TYR A 316 15.02 10.86 7.08
N LEU A 317 15.50 11.50 8.14
CA LEU A 317 15.50 10.90 9.48
C LEU A 317 14.81 11.83 10.48
N SER A 318 13.87 11.28 11.24
CA SER A 318 13.12 12.01 12.27
C SER A 318 12.90 11.15 13.50
N SER A 319 12.69 11.76 14.66
CA SER A 319 11.95 11.11 15.75
C SER A 319 10.47 10.99 15.36
N GLY A 320 9.75 10.07 15.99
CA GLY A 320 8.31 9.94 15.85
C GLY A 320 7.58 11.22 16.25
N GLU A 321 8.02 11.85 17.35
CA GLU A 321 7.51 13.15 17.83
C GLU A 321 7.52 14.24 16.75
N LYS A 322 8.58 14.32 15.94
CA LYS A 322 8.72 15.36 14.89
C LYS A 322 8.29 14.88 13.51
N PHE A 323 7.84 13.63 13.36
CA PHE A 323 7.58 13.03 12.04
C PHE A 323 6.59 13.86 11.20
N PHE A 324 5.45 14.23 11.80
CA PHE A 324 4.41 14.98 11.09
C PHE A 324 4.71 16.46 10.88
N SER A 325 5.78 17.00 11.47
CA SER A 325 6.26 18.35 11.14
C SER A 325 6.79 18.44 9.72
N ARG A 326 7.28 17.32 9.18
CA ARG A 326 7.85 17.23 7.82
C ARG A 326 6.97 16.46 6.83
N PHE A 327 6.25 15.45 7.32
CA PHE A 327 5.39 14.60 6.50
C PHE A 327 3.93 14.80 6.91
N PRO A 328 3.17 15.71 6.28
CA PRO A 328 1.77 15.92 6.65
C PRO A 328 0.97 14.62 6.52
N ARG A 329 0.05 14.42 7.47
CA ARG A 329 -0.94 13.35 7.42
C ARG A 329 -1.86 13.55 6.22
N PHE A 330 -2.49 12.47 5.74
CA PHE A 330 -3.58 12.63 4.78
C PHE A 330 -4.80 13.27 5.47
N GLU A 331 -5.03 14.56 5.19
CA GLU A 331 -6.06 15.39 5.84
C GLU A 331 -7.52 15.00 5.50
N GLY A 332 -7.76 14.07 4.57
CA GLY A 332 -9.12 13.62 4.20
C GLY A 332 -9.71 12.54 5.11
N LYS A 333 -8.88 11.55 5.51
CA LYS A 333 -9.16 10.56 6.56
C LYS A 333 -7.81 10.25 7.22
N ILE A 334 -7.61 10.76 8.44
CA ILE A 334 -6.39 10.62 9.27
C ILE A 334 -5.94 9.13 9.40
N VAL A 335 -6.90 8.23 9.22
CA VAL A 335 -6.76 6.78 9.23
C VAL A 335 -7.35 6.22 7.94
N ASN A 336 -6.57 5.41 7.22
CA ASN A 336 -7.11 4.58 6.15
C ASN A 336 -7.60 3.27 6.75
N LYS A 337 -8.89 2.99 6.61
CA LYS A 337 -9.47 1.73 7.05
C LYS A 337 -9.44 0.74 5.89
N LYS A 338 -9.33 -0.56 6.20
CA LYS A 338 -9.32 -1.60 5.19
C LYS A 338 -10.07 -2.83 5.68
N ILE A 339 -10.95 -3.35 4.85
CA ILE A 339 -11.56 -4.67 4.98
C ILE A 339 -10.68 -5.66 4.20
N GLN A 340 -10.32 -6.77 4.83
CA GLN A 340 -9.65 -7.90 4.19
C GLN A 340 -10.58 -9.10 4.15
N LEU A 341 -10.89 -9.55 2.96
CA LEU A 341 -11.81 -10.66 2.72
C LEU A 341 -11.04 -11.84 2.13
N PRO A 342 -10.72 -12.88 2.92
CA PRO A 342 -10.14 -14.10 2.39
C PRO A 342 -11.15 -14.80 1.48
N LEU A 343 -10.87 -14.82 0.19
CA LEU A 343 -11.70 -15.53 -0.79
C LEU A 343 -11.33 -17.02 -0.79
N PRO A 344 -12.28 -17.94 -1.05
CA PRO A 344 -12.00 -19.37 -1.18
C PRO A 344 -10.89 -19.67 -2.22
N SER A 345 -10.14 -20.75 -2.03
CA SER A 345 -9.07 -21.15 -2.96
C SER A 345 -9.57 -21.37 -4.39
N ASN A 346 -10.81 -21.86 -4.53
CA ASN A 346 -11.50 -22.13 -5.78
C ASN A 346 -12.37 -20.96 -6.27
N PHE A 347 -12.23 -19.74 -5.72
CA PHE A 347 -13.12 -18.61 -6.01
C PHE A 347 -13.27 -18.29 -7.51
N PHE A 348 -12.18 -18.41 -8.27
CA PHE A 348 -12.16 -18.17 -9.72
C PHE A 348 -12.36 -19.43 -10.56
N SER A 349 -12.45 -20.60 -9.93
CA SER A 349 -12.61 -21.89 -10.61
C SER A 349 -14.06 -22.34 -10.73
N SER A 350 -14.98 -21.70 -10.00
CA SER A 350 -16.42 -21.97 -10.02
C SER A 350 -17.19 -21.22 -11.10
#